data_AF-A0A117UVA7-F1
#
_entry.id   AF-A0A117UVA7-F1
#
_cell.length_a   1.000
_cell.length_b   1.000
_cell.length_c   1.000
_cell.angle_alpha   90.00
_cell.angle_beta   90.00
_cell.angle_gamma   90.00
#
_symmetry.space_group_name_H-M   'P 1'
#
loop_
_entity.id
_entity.type
_entity.pdbx_description
1 polymer ?
#
loop_
_entity_poly.entity_id
_entity_poly.type
_entity_poly.pdbx_seq_one_letter_code
_entity_poly.pdbx_strand_id
1 'polypeptide(L)'
;MRDTVLSQYANSPILLAILDTMGTAIDRQAQLSGFRDWVWNVDTAQGFGLDLLGRIVGVARSLYISTADYLGFSDQPSAVPFGEGVFYSAQRLTPNYSVSDDAYRQMILAKAALNITNCSIPSVNAILRALFPSYGNVYVRDNADMTMTYVFSAAPSKVDYAIVTQSGALPKPAGVAVTVETP
;
A
#
# COMPACT_ATOMS: atom_id res chain seq x y z
N MET A 1 -7.52 28.57 -29.81
CA MET A 1 -6.60 29.00 -30.89
C MET A 1 -7.25 29.95 -31.90
N ARG A 2 -8.57 29.90 -32.16
CA ARG A 2 -9.25 30.84 -33.07
C ARG A 2 -9.19 32.30 -32.60
N ASP A 3 -9.21 32.55 -31.29
CA ASP A 3 -9.14 33.91 -30.73
C ASP A 3 -7.77 34.58 -30.92
N THR A 4 -6.75 33.81 -31.31
CA THR A 4 -5.37 34.27 -31.50
C THR A 4 -5.02 34.53 -32.97
N VAL A 5 -5.96 34.29 -33.90
CA VAL A 5 -5.75 34.46 -35.35
C VAL A 5 -6.13 35.88 -35.77
N LEU A 6 -5.26 36.54 -36.53
CA LEU A 6 -5.52 37.85 -37.14
C LEU A 6 -6.78 37.80 -38.01
N SER A 7 -7.65 38.82 -37.90
CA SER A 7 -8.97 38.86 -38.56
C SER A 7 -8.92 38.64 -40.08
N GLN A 8 -7.85 39.08 -40.75
CA GLN A 8 -7.66 38.89 -42.20
C GLN A 8 -7.51 37.43 -42.64
N TYR A 9 -7.13 36.53 -41.73
CA TYR A 9 -6.95 35.10 -41.99
C TYR A 9 -8.03 34.22 -41.37
N ALA A 10 -8.99 34.81 -40.65
CA ALA A 10 -10.03 34.10 -39.92
C ALA A 10 -10.95 33.24 -40.82
N ASN A 11 -11.01 33.56 -42.12
CA ASN A 11 -11.86 32.85 -43.08
C ASN A 11 -11.10 31.99 -44.10
N SER A 12 -9.78 31.77 -43.91
CA SER A 12 -8.98 30.92 -44.79
C SER A 12 -9.04 29.45 -44.34
N PRO A 13 -9.69 28.54 -45.10
CA PRO A 13 -9.88 27.15 -44.66
C PRO A 13 -8.56 26.38 -44.54
N ILE A 14 -7.60 26.67 -45.43
CA ILE A 14 -6.30 25.97 -45.48
C ILE A 14 -5.43 26.37 -44.27
N LEU A 15 -5.35 27.67 -43.96
CA LEU A 15 -4.56 28.15 -42.81
C LEU A 15 -5.13 27.63 -41.49
N LEU A 16 -6.46 27.63 -41.34
CA LEU A 16 -7.11 27.10 -40.16
C LEU A 16 -6.86 25.59 -40.00
N ALA A 17 -6.87 24.82 -41.08
CA ALA A 17 -6.57 23.39 -41.04
C ALA A 17 -5.11 23.10 -40.64
N ILE A 18 -4.15 23.90 -41.13
CA ILE A 18 -2.74 23.79 -40.71
C ILE A 18 -2.59 24.11 -39.22
N LEU A 19 -3.23 25.17 -38.74
CA LEU A 19 -3.18 25.54 -37.32
C LEU A 19 -3.83 24.49 -36.42
N ASP A 20 -4.94 23.89 -36.84
CA ASP A 20 -5.62 22.84 -36.08
C ASP A 20 -4.80 21.54 -36.03
N THR A 21 -4.18 21.15 -37.15
CA THR A 21 -3.27 19.99 -37.19
C THR A 21 -2.01 20.22 -36.35
N MET A 22 -1.44 21.43 -36.36
CA MET A 22 -0.34 21.79 -35.46
C MET A 22 -0.78 21.79 -34.00
N GLY A 23 -1.97 22.32 -33.71
CA GLY A 23 -2.55 22.35 -32.37
C GLY A 23 -2.73 20.95 -31.79
N THR A 24 -3.34 20.04 -32.56
CA THR A 24 -3.53 18.65 -32.16
C THR A 24 -2.21 17.87 -32.04
N ALA A 25 -1.20 18.18 -32.85
CA ALA A 25 0.12 17.56 -32.74
C ALA A 25 0.90 17.98 -31.48
N ILE A 26 0.73 19.24 -31.05
CA ILE A 26 1.37 19.82 -29.87
C ILE A 26 0.58 19.49 -28.59
N ASP A 27 -0.74 19.43 -28.67
CA ASP A 27 -1.60 19.17 -27.51
C ASP A 27 -1.37 17.75 -26.98
N ARG A 28 -0.63 17.67 -25.87
CA ARG A 28 -0.39 16.42 -25.13
C ARG A 28 -1.24 16.33 -23.87
N GLN A 29 -2.27 17.16 -23.70
CA GLN A 29 -3.05 17.22 -22.47
C GLN A 29 -3.63 15.84 -22.10
N ALA A 30 -4.18 15.10 -23.08
CA ALA A 30 -4.72 13.76 -22.86
C ALA A 30 -3.65 12.74 -22.42
N GLN A 31 -2.44 12.85 -22.97
CA GLN A 31 -1.33 11.98 -22.59
C GLN A 31 -0.82 12.32 -21.19
N LEU A 32 -0.77 13.61 -20.85
CA LEU A 32 -0.33 14.08 -19.54
C LEU A 32 -1.36 13.74 -18.44
N SER A 33 -2.66 13.86 -18.73
CA SER A 33 -3.70 13.42 -17.81
C SER A 33 -3.66 11.90 -17.62
N GLY A 34 -3.50 11.13 -18.70
CA GLY A 34 -3.32 9.68 -18.61
C GLY A 34 -2.11 9.31 -17.76
N PHE A 35 -0.96 9.97 -17.97
CA PHE A 35 0.23 9.76 -17.16
C PHE A 35 -0.01 10.12 -15.68
N ARG A 36 -0.66 11.25 -15.41
CA ARG A 36 -1.02 11.66 -14.05
C ARG A 36 -1.87 10.60 -13.38
N ASP A 37 -2.91 10.11 -14.05
CA ASP A 37 -3.85 9.17 -13.45
C ASP A 37 -3.25 7.77 -13.27
N TRP A 38 -2.36 7.34 -14.17
CA TRP A 38 -1.71 6.03 -14.08
C TRP A 38 -0.52 5.99 -13.12
N VAL A 39 0.17 7.12 -12.90
CA VAL A 39 1.44 7.17 -12.16
C VAL A 39 1.36 7.98 -10.88
N TRP A 40 0.77 9.18 -10.94
CA TRP A 40 0.86 10.15 -9.84
C TRP A 40 -0.38 10.24 -8.96
N ASN A 41 -1.54 9.82 -9.46
CA ASN A 41 -2.76 9.80 -8.68
C ASN A 41 -2.85 8.48 -7.88
N VAL A 42 -2.72 8.57 -6.55
CA VAL A 42 -2.70 7.38 -5.68
C VAL A 42 -3.99 6.56 -5.80
N ASP A 43 -5.13 7.19 -6.06
CA ASP A 43 -6.44 6.53 -6.12
C ASP A 43 -6.61 5.69 -7.39
N THR A 44 -5.98 6.13 -8.50
CA THR A 44 -6.14 5.50 -9.83
C THR A 44 -4.89 4.79 -10.33
N ALA A 45 -3.74 5.01 -9.68
CA ALA A 45 -2.48 4.38 -10.06
C ALA A 45 -2.55 2.85 -9.94
N GLN A 46 -1.89 2.19 -10.88
CA GLN A 46 -1.85 0.72 -11.00
C GLN A 46 -0.44 0.26 -11.33
N GLY A 47 -0.10 -0.97 -10.91
CA GLY A 47 1.18 -1.62 -11.23
C GLY A 47 2.39 -0.71 -10.96
N PHE A 48 3.11 -0.34 -12.04
CA PHE A 48 4.32 0.48 -11.99
C PHE A 48 4.14 1.81 -11.26
N GLY A 49 3.02 2.52 -11.50
CA GLY A 49 2.78 3.82 -10.86
C GLY A 49 2.71 3.69 -9.35
N LEU A 50 2.00 2.65 -8.88
CA LEU A 50 1.86 2.36 -7.47
C LEU A 50 3.18 1.88 -6.84
N ASP A 51 3.99 1.14 -7.59
CA ASP A 51 5.34 0.73 -7.13
C ASP A 51 6.31 1.90 -6.99
N LEU A 52 6.20 2.90 -7.87
CA LEU A 52 6.97 4.13 -7.75
C LEU A 52 6.56 4.89 -6.49
N LEU A 53 5.26 5.06 -6.25
CA LEU A 53 4.75 5.71 -5.04
C LEU A 53 5.19 4.97 -3.78
N GLY A 54 5.12 3.64 -3.78
CA GLY A 54 5.61 2.80 -2.69
C GLY A 54 7.09 2.96 -2.41
N ARG A 55 7.92 3.07 -3.45
CA ARG A 55 9.36 3.36 -3.30
C ARG A 55 9.60 4.75 -2.70
N ILE A 56 8.79 5.75 -3.06
CA ILE A 56 8.90 7.12 -2.52
C ILE A 56 8.59 7.13 -1.01
N VAL A 57 7.53 6.45 -0.57
CA VAL A 57 7.16 6.40 0.86
C VAL A 57 7.98 5.40 1.68
N GLY A 58 8.67 4.47 1.01
CA GLY A 58 9.52 3.45 1.64
C GLY A 58 8.78 2.19 2.06
N VAL A 59 7.84 1.69 1.26
CA VAL A 59 7.13 0.41 1.48
C VAL A 59 7.31 -0.53 0.29
N ALA A 60 7.68 -1.77 0.55
CA ALA A 60 7.76 -2.82 -0.47
C ALA A 60 6.41 -3.51 -0.70
N ARG A 61 6.13 -3.88 -1.95
CA ARG A 61 4.94 -4.67 -2.33
C ARG A 61 5.04 -6.14 -1.95
N SER A 62 6.26 -6.68 -1.94
CA SER A 62 6.51 -8.09 -1.61
C SER A 62 6.63 -8.28 -0.10
N LEU A 63 5.77 -9.12 0.48
CA LEU A 63 5.82 -9.54 1.87
C LEU A 63 6.28 -11.00 1.96
N TYR A 64 6.94 -11.37 3.06
CA TYR A 64 7.30 -12.76 3.31
C TYR A 64 6.16 -13.42 4.08
N ILE A 65 5.42 -14.31 3.44
CA ILE A 65 4.34 -15.06 4.10
C ILE A 65 4.71 -16.52 4.11
N SER A 66 5.04 -17.08 5.28
CA SER A 66 5.16 -18.54 5.40
C SER A 66 3.79 -19.16 5.14
N THR A 67 3.58 -19.65 3.92
CA THR A 67 2.34 -20.28 3.48
C THR A 67 2.24 -21.75 3.89
N ALA A 68 3.37 -22.36 4.26
CA ALA A 68 3.40 -23.76 4.66
C ALA A 68 2.98 -23.91 6.13
N ASP A 69 1.87 -24.62 6.34
CA ASP A 69 1.54 -25.21 7.62
C ASP A 69 2.36 -26.51 7.75
N TYR A 70 3.24 -26.55 8.75
CA TYR A 70 4.18 -27.65 8.89
C TYR A 70 3.59 -28.76 9.74
N LEU A 71 3.86 -29.99 9.34
CA LEU A 71 3.56 -31.15 10.16
C LEU A 71 4.33 -31.08 11.48
N GLY A 72 3.66 -31.37 12.59
CA GLY A 72 4.30 -31.45 13.90
C GLY A 72 3.41 -32.08 14.98
N PHE A 73 3.84 -31.96 16.23
CA PHE A 73 3.17 -32.54 17.38
C PHE A 73 2.45 -31.47 18.22
N SER A 74 1.57 -31.90 19.12
CA SER A 74 0.69 -31.04 19.95
C SER A 74 1.41 -29.99 20.78
N ASP A 75 2.72 -30.17 21.03
CA ASP A 75 3.53 -29.23 21.79
C ASP A 75 3.96 -28.00 20.97
N GLN A 76 3.64 -27.97 19.67
CA GLN A 76 4.00 -26.88 18.77
C GLN A 76 2.75 -26.09 18.32
N PRO A 77 2.65 -24.77 18.62
CA PRO A 77 1.41 -23.98 18.44
C PRO A 77 0.87 -23.86 17.02
N SER A 78 1.68 -24.13 16.00
CA SER A 78 1.31 -24.01 14.58
C SER A 78 1.56 -25.31 13.80
N ALA A 79 1.69 -26.42 14.51
CA ALA A 79 1.80 -27.73 13.89
C ALA A 79 0.42 -28.27 13.50
N VAL A 80 0.35 -28.85 12.31
CA VAL A 80 -0.82 -29.57 11.83
C VAL A 80 -0.56 -31.08 11.84
N PRO A 81 -1.61 -31.91 12.00
CA PRO A 81 -1.48 -33.37 12.05
C PRO A 81 -1.09 -33.98 10.70
N PHE A 82 -0.82 -35.28 10.71
CA PHE A 82 -0.60 -36.06 9.50
C PHE A 82 -1.79 -35.93 8.54
N GLY A 83 -1.50 -35.70 7.25
CA GLY A 83 -2.50 -35.55 6.19
C GLY A 83 -2.89 -34.11 5.87
N GLU A 84 -2.47 -33.13 6.68
CA GLU A 84 -2.75 -31.70 6.44
C GLU A 84 -1.49 -30.86 6.19
N GLY A 85 -0.37 -31.19 6.84
CA GLY A 85 0.88 -30.42 6.75
C GLY A 85 1.94 -30.97 5.81
N VAL A 86 2.90 -30.10 5.47
CA VAL A 86 4.14 -30.49 4.78
C VAL A 86 5.26 -30.73 5.79
N PHE A 87 6.20 -31.62 5.46
CA PHE A 87 7.41 -31.78 6.27
C PHE A 87 8.26 -30.52 6.23
N TYR A 88 8.76 -30.09 7.38
CA TYR A 88 9.72 -28.98 7.44
C TYR A 88 10.97 -29.32 6.63
N SER A 89 11.38 -28.41 5.76
CA SER A 89 12.63 -28.51 5.01
C SER A 89 13.50 -27.29 5.34
N ALA A 90 14.78 -27.50 5.57
CA ALA A 90 15.74 -26.43 5.85
C ALA A 90 16.02 -25.51 4.63
N GLN A 91 15.47 -25.82 3.46
CA GLN A 91 15.50 -24.90 2.32
C GLN A 91 14.56 -23.73 2.57
N ARG A 92 15.12 -22.51 2.59
CA ARG A 92 14.34 -21.27 2.54
C ARG A 92 13.66 -21.18 1.18
N LEU A 93 12.46 -21.75 1.06
CA LEU A 93 11.49 -21.21 0.12
C LEU A 93 11.18 -19.81 0.64
N THR A 94 11.50 -18.77 -0.14
CA THR A 94 11.00 -17.42 0.12
C THR A 94 9.71 -17.26 -0.67
N PRO A 95 8.54 -17.60 -0.10
CA PRO A 95 7.26 -17.23 -0.68
C PRO A 95 7.13 -15.70 -0.54
N ASN A 96 7.66 -14.99 -1.54
CA ASN A 96 7.38 -13.59 -1.72
C ASN A 96 5.92 -13.49 -2.17
N TYR A 97 5.07 -13.04 -1.26
CA TYR A 97 3.68 -12.73 -1.56
C TYR A 97 3.61 -11.32 -2.12
N SER A 98 3.13 -11.19 -3.36
CA SER A 98 2.84 -9.88 -3.93
C SER A 98 1.47 -9.41 -3.47
N VAL A 99 1.43 -8.30 -2.75
CA VAL A 99 0.18 -7.65 -2.33
C VAL A 99 -0.57 -7.13 -3.56
N SER A 100 -1.91 -7.24 -3.56
CA SER A 100 -2.78 -6.66 -4.59
C SER A 100 -2.72 -5.13 -4.60
N ASP A 101 -2.97 -4.49 -5.74
CA ASP A 101 -2.92 -3.02 -5.86
C ASP A 101 -3.77 -2.28 -4.81
N ASP A 102 -4.97 -2.78 -4.49
CA ASP A 102 -5.85 -2.12 -3.52
C ASP A 102 -5.29 -2.14 -2.09
N ALA A 103 -4.88 -3.31 -1.62
CA ALA A 103 -4.21 -3.43 -0.32
C ALA A 103 -2.87 -2.67 -0.29
N TYR A 104 -2.11 -2.67 -1.39
CA TYR A 104 -0.84 -1.95 -1.45
C TYR A 104 -1.05 -0.43 -1.40
N ARG A 105 -2.11 0.09 -2.03
CA ARG A 105 -2.50 1.50 -1.92
C ARG A 105 -2.79 1.90 -0.47
N GLN A 106 -3.53 1.07 0.27
CA GLN A 106 -3.79 1.31 1.69
C GLN A 106 -2.50 1.32 2.51
N MET A 107 -1.58 0.39 2.24
CA MET A 107 -0.26 0.37 2.89
C MET A 107 0.57 1.63 2.58
N ILE A 108 0.55 2.12 1.33
CA ILE A 108 1.24 3.35 0.93
C ILE A 108 0.68 4.54 1.69
N LEU A 109 -0.64 4.68 1.75
CA LEU A 109 -1.31 5.76 2.47
C LEU A 109 -1.01 5.70 3.98
N ALA A 110 -1.03 4.51 4.57
CA ALA A 110 -0.68 4.31 5.98
C ALA A 110 0.78 4.70 6.25
N LYS A 111 1.72 4.33 5.38
CA LYS A 111 3.11 4.75 5.51
C LYS A 111 3.29 6.26 5.32
N ALA A 112 2.60 6.85 4.36
CA ALA A 112 2.62 8.29 4.17
C ALA A 112 2.12 9.01 5.43
N ALA A 113 1.02 8.55 6.02
CA ALA A 113 0.50 9.06 7.29
C ALA A 113 1.50 8.87 8.44
N LEU A 114 2.20 7.73 8.50
CA LEU A 114 3.28 7.47 9.45
C LEU A 114 4.46 8.43 9.31
N ASN A 115 4.86 8.75 8.08
CA ASN A 115 6.00 9.64 7.85
C ASN A 115 5.71 11.09 8.29
N ILE A 116 4.44 11.49 8.42
CA ILE A 116 4.02 12.83 8.85
C ILE A 116 3.44 12.88 10.28
N THR A 117 3.19 11.73 10.90
CA THR A 117 2.53 11.67 12.21
C THR A 117 3.49 11.93 13.36
N ASN A 118 2.96 12.46 14.47
CA ASN A 118 3.66 12.60 15.73
C ASN A 118 3.67 11.31 16.58
N CYS A 119 3.14 10.21 16.05
CA CYS A 119 3.03 8.90 16.72
C CYS A 119 2.26 8.93 18.06
N SER A 120 1.35 9.90 18.25
CA SER A 120 0.46 9.90 19.41
C SER A 120 -0.56 8.76 19.32
N ILE A 121 -1.02 8.25 20.47
CA ILE A 121 -2.02 7.16 20.54
C ILE A 121 -3.25 7.43 19.65
N PRO A 122 -3.87 8.63 19.68
CA PRO A 122 -5.00 8.93 18.79
C PRO A 122 -4.65 8.86 17.30
N SER A 123 -3.47 9.35 16.91
CA SER A 123 -3.01 9.31 15.52
C SER A 123 -2.72 7.88 15.05
N VAL A 124 -2.09 7.08 15.91
CA VAL A 124 -1.84 5.65 15.66
C VAL A 124 -3.16 4.90 15.49
N ASN A 125 -4.13 5.14 16.37
CA ASN A 125 -5.46 4.53 16.27
C ASN A 125 -6.21 4.93 15.00
N ALA A 126 -6.07 6.18 14.54
CA ALA A 126 -6.65 6.62 13.28
C ALA A 126 -6.03 5.87 12.09
N ILE A 127 -4.71 5.70 12.06
CA ILE A 127 -4.00 4.95 11.01
C ILE A 127 -4.42 3.47 11.03
N LEU A 128 -4.47 2.84 12.21
CA LEU A 128 -4.89 1.44 12.37
C LEU A 128 -6.31 1.19 11.86
N ARG A 129 -7.25 2.08 12.19
CA ARG A 129 -8.64 1.98 11.73
C ARG A 129 -8.78 2.18 10.22
N ALA A 130 -7.95 3.05 9.63
CA ALA A 130 -7.94 3.25 8.18
C ALA A 130 -7.34 2.05 7.43
N LEU A 131 -6.35 1.38 8.01
CA LEU A 131 -5.68 0.23 7.39
C LEU A 131 -6.49 -1.06 7.54
N PHE A 132 -7.20 -1.24 8.65
CA PHE A 132 -7.91 -2.47 9.01
C PHE A 132 -9.40 -2.25 9.31
N PRO A 133 -10.19 -1.70 8.37
CA PRO A 133 -11.59 -1.33 8.63
C PRO A 133 -12.50 -2.54 8.92
N SER A 134 -12.17 -3.73 8.42
CA SER A 134 -12.97 -4.96 8.55
C SER A 134 -12.77 -5.72 9.86
N TYR A 135 -11.73 -5.38 10.65
CA TYR A 135 -11.31 -6.15 11.83
C TYR A 135 -12.00 -5.70 13.13
N GLY A 136 -12.99 -4.81 13.04
CA GLY A 136 -13.72 -4.30 14.20
C GLY A 136 -12.90 -3.29 14.99
N ASN A 137 -12.70 -3.54 16.28
CA ASN A 137 -11.97 -2.63 17.15
C ASN A 137 -10.47 -2.95 17.08
N VAL A 138 -9.73 -2.10 16.35
CA VAL A 138 -8.27 -2.13 16.29
C VAL A 138 -7.73 -0.88 16.96
N TYR A 139 -6.86 -1.06 17.95
CA TYR A 139 -6.28 0.04 18.72
C TYR A 139 -4.91 -0.31 19.28
N VAL A 140 -4.15 0.72 19.65
CA VAL A 140 -2.89 0.57 20.38
C VAL A 140 -3.12 0.64 21.88
N ARG A 141 -2.48 -0.26 22.62
CA ARG A 141 -2.31 -0.20 24.07
C ARG A 141 -0.87 0.18 24.38
N ASP A 142 -0.70 1.21 25.19
CA ASP A 142 0.59 1.57 25.78
C ASP A 142 0.76 0.79 27.09
N ASN A 143 1.89 0.08 27.22
CA ASN A 143 2.19 -0.75 28.38
C ASN A 143 3.02 0.00 29.44
N ALA A 144 3.35 1.27 29.20
CA ALA A 144 4.12 2.14 30.10
C ALA A 144 5.54 1.63 30.46
N ASP A 145 6.09 0.72 29.66
CA ASP A 145 7.37 0.05 29.89
C ASP A 145 8.29 0.08 28.64
N MET A 146 8.16 1.13 27.81
CA MET A 146 8.77 1.21 26.47
C MET A 146 8.32 0.08 25.54
N THR A 147 7.15 -0.51 25.78
CA THR A 147 6.48 -1.40 24.84
C THR A 147 5.08 -0.92 24.49
N MET A 148 4.62 -1.27 23.30
CA MET A 148 3.27 -1.01 22.83
C MET A 148 2.69 -2.26 22.17
N THR A 149 1.39 -2.43 22.29
CA THR A 149 0.69 -3.60 21.75
C THR A 149 -0.38 -3.15 20.77
N TYR A 150 -0.38 -3.69 19.56
CA TYR A 150 -1.51 -3.59 18.66
C TYR A 150 -2.53 -4.67 19.02
N VAL A 151 -3.72 -4.25 19.44
CA VAL A 151 -4.80 -5.15 19.83
C VAL A 151 -5.79 -5.24 18.68
N PHE A 152 -6.02 -6.47 18.20
CA PHE A 152 -7.03 -6.79 17.21
C PHE A 152 -8.19 -7.52 17.87
N SER A 153 -9.43 -7.10 17.64
CA SER A 153 -10.60 -7.83 18.15
C SER A 153 -10.93 -9.12 17.40
N ALA A 154 -10.37 -9.31 16.21
CA ALA A 154 -10.54 -10.51 15.38
C ALA A 154 -9.18 -10.98 14.88
N ALA A 155 -9.03 -12.28 14.65
CA ALA A 155 -7.78 -12.86 14.16
C ALA A 155 -7.42 -12.29 12.77
N PRO A 156 -6.28 -11.60 12.60
CA PRO A 156 -5.86 -11.08 11.31
C PRO A 156 -5.52 -12.22 10.35
N SER A 157 -5.78 -12.02 9.06
CA SER A 157 -5.32 -12.96 8.02
C SER A 157 -3.78 -13.08 8.04
N LYS A 158 -3.23 -14.18 7.49
CA LYS A 158 -1.77 -14.35 7.36
C LYS A 158 -1.11 -13.17 6.61
N VAL A 159 -1.83 -12.57 5.65
CA VAL A 159 -1.39 -11.38 4.89
C VAL A 159 -1.40 -10.14 5.78
N ASP A 160 -2.48 -9.89 6.50
CA ASP A 160 -2.61 -8.70 7.37
C ASP A 160 -1.62 -8.76 8.54
N TYR A 161 -1.42 -9.94 9.12
CA TYR A 161 -0.39 -10.15 10.12
C TYR A 161 1.02 -9.87 9.57
N ALA A 162 1.31 -10.29 8.34
CA ALA A 162 2.58 -9.96 7.67
C ALA A 162 2.71 -8.45 7.38
N ILE A 163 1.61 -7.77 7.03
CA ILE A 163 1.60 -6.30 6.90
C ILE A 163 1.95 -5.67 8.25
N VAL A 164 1.31 -6.10 9.34
CA VAL A 164 1.55 -5.53 10.67
C VAL A 164 3.00 -5.68 11.11
N THR A 165 3.59 -6.84 10.86
CA THR A 165 4.91 -7.21 11.39
C THR A 165 6.08 -6.85 10.47
N GLN A 166 5.90 -6.86 9.15
CA GLN A 166 7.01 -6.76 8.19
C GLN A 166 6.96 -5.52 7.30
N SER A 167 5.79 -4.90 7.08
CA SER A 167 5.66 -3.82 6.09
C SER A 167 6.40 -2.54 6.46
N GLY A 168 6.62 -2.31 7.76
CA GLY A 168 7.10 -1.03 8.27
C GLY A 168 6.12 0.14 8.06
N ALA A 169 4.88 -0.14 7.69
CA ALA A 169 3.82 0.87 7.47
C ALA A 169 3.11 1.28 8.77
N LEU A 170 3.28 0.52 9.86
CA LEU A 170 2.61 0.79 11.13
C LEU A 170 3.42 1.70 12.08
N PRO A 171 2.76 2.70 12.70
CA PRO A 171 3.44 3.75 13.44
C PRO A 171 3.92 3.26 14.80
N LYS A 172 5.24 3.25 14.98
CA LYS A 172 5.87 2.95 16.27
C LYS A 172 6.75 4.13 16.70
N PRO A 173 6.63 4.62 17.94
CA PRO A 173 7.57 5.58 18.48
C PRO A 173 9.01 5.04 18.48
N ALA A 174 9.99 5.95 18.46
CA ALA A 174 11.39 5.58 18.52
C ALA A 174 11.72 4.93 19.88
N GLY A 175 12.48 3.84 19.86
CA GLY A 175 12.90 3.13 21.07
C GLY A 175 11.82 2.26 21.73
N VAL A 176 10.62 2.16 21.16
CA VAL A 176 9.52 1.34 21.70
C VAL A 176 9.42 0.01 20.95
N ALA A 177 9.35 -1.09 21.71
CA ALA A 177 9.11 -2.42 21.17
C ALA A 177 7.62 -2.63 20.90
N VAL A 178 7.29 -3.32 19.82
CA VAL A 178 5.90 -3.52 19.40
C VAL A 178 5.56 -5.00 19.40
N THR A 179 4.43 -5.35 20.00
CA THR A 179 3.84 -6.68 19.95
C THR A 179 2.43 -6.62 19.35
N VAL A 180 1.94 -7.77 18.88
CA VAL A 180 0.60 -7.91 18.32
C VAL A 180 -0.16 -8.89 19.21
N GLU A 181 -1.30 -8.46 19.72
CA GLU A 181 -2.23 -9.28 20.49
C GLU A 181 -3.41 -9.66 19.57
N THR A 182 -3.58 -10.96 19.37
CA THR A 182 -4.71 -11.57 18.66
C THR A 182 -5.60 -12.27 19.69
N PRO A 183 -6.92 -12.37 19.44
CA PRO A 183 -7.84 -13.05 20.34
C PRO A 183 -7.55 -14.55 20.47
#